data_AF-A0A7S2Z1B3-F1
#
_entry.id   AF-A0A7S2Z1B3-F1
#
_cell.length_a   1.000
_cell.length_b   1.000
_cell.length_c   1.000
_cell.angle_alpha   90.00
_cell.angle_beta   90.00
_cell.angle_gamma   90.00
#
_symmetry.space_group_name_H-M   'P 1'
#
loop_
_entity.id
_entity.type
_entity.pdbx_description
1 polymer ?
#
loop_
_entity_poly.entity_id
_entity_poly.type
_entity_poly.pdbx_seq_one_letter_code
_entity_poly.pdbx_strand_id
1 'polypeptide(L)'
;QSAYVDAALETVLQIHQREGEGDILVFLTGQAEIDRAVDALHQKIAHMHRGACRDLLILPLYAALPPEKQARVFSAVPAGCRKCIVATNVAETSLTVEGVTFVVDAGYVKQKAYD
;
A
#
# COMPACT_ATOMS: atom_id res chain seq x y z
N GLN A 1 -19.30 3.21 3.64
CA GLN A 1 -17.83 3.32 3.75
C GLN A 1 -17.28 1.92 3.93
N SER A 2 -16.20 1.58 3.21
CA SER A 2 -15.59 0.25 3.32
C SER A 2 -14.71 0.22 4.57
N ALA A 3 -15.30 -0.10 5.73
CA ALA A 3 -14.62 -0.09 7.04
C ALA A 3 -13.29 -0.86 7.08
N TYR A 4 -13.13 -1.87 6.20
CA TYR A 4 -11.88 -2.61 6.07
C TYR A 4 -10.74 -1.81 5.44
N VAL A 5 -11.04 -0.85 4.54
CA VAL A 5 -10.01 0.03 3.95
C VAL A 5 -9.43 0.90 5.06
N ASP A 6 -10.30 1.51 5.88
CA ASP A 6 -9.88 2.35 7.00
C ASP A 6 -9.02 1.57 8.00
N ALA A 7 -9.43 0.34 8.36
CA ALA A 7 -8.66 -0.54 9.24
C ALA A 7 -7.28 -0.92 8.65
N ALA A 8 -7.22 -1.19 7.34
CA ALA A 8 -5.94 -1.45 6.66
C ALA A 8 -5.03 -0.20 6.71
N LEU A 9 -5.57 0.99 6.49
CA LEU A 9 -4.82 2.25 6.56
C LEU A 9 -4.29 2.53 7.97
N GLU A 10 -5.09 2.29 9.00
CA GLU A 10 -4.65 2.43 10.40
C GLU A 10 -3.51 1.48 10.72
N THR A 11 -3.60 0.23 10.25
CA THR A 11 -2.53 -0.76 10.40
C THR A 11 -1.24 -0.31 9.71
N VAL A 12 -1.33 0.21 8.48
CA VAL A 12 -0.18 0.77 7.74
C VAL A 12 0.47 1.91 8.52
N LEU A 13 -0.32 2.84 9.06
CA LEU A 13 0.19 3.96 9.84
C LEU A 13 0.83 3.50 11.16
N GLN A 14 0.25 2.50 11.82
CA GLN A 14 0.83 1.93 13.03
C GLN A 14 2.18 1.30 12.73
N ILE A 15 2.27 0.49 11.67
CA ILE A 15 3.52 -0.12 11.22
C ILE A 15 4.54 0.98 10.86
N HIS A 16 4.10 2.03 10.16
CA HIS A 16 4.94 3.18 9.82
C HIS A 16 5.59 3.86 11.03
N GLN A 17 4.82 4.06 12.10
CA GLN A 17 5.26 4.79 13.28
C GLN A 17 6.03 3.92 14.29
N ARG A 18 5.66 2.63 14.43
CA ARG A 18 6.15 1.79 15.52
C ARG A 18 7.16 0.74 15.11
N GLU A 19 7.10 0.26 13.86
CA GLU A 19 7.91 -0.87 13.42
C GLU A 19 9.23 -0.45 12.77
N GLY A 20 10.20 -1.36 12.83
CA GLY A 20 11.57 -1.24 12.29
C GLY A 20 11.64 -1.21 10.75
N GLU A 21 12.83 -1.30 10.17
CA GLU A 21 12.98 -1.24 8.70
C GLU A 21 12.19 -2.33 7.95
N GLY A 22 11.85 -2.03 6.70
CA GLY A 22 11.03 -2.91 5.86
C GLY A 22 9.89 -2.18 5.17
N ASP A 23 9.58 -2.61 3.96
CA ASP A 23 8.50 -2.08 3.14
C ASP A 23 7.17 -2.77 3.47
N ILE A 24 6.07 -2.06 3.17
CA ILE A 24 4.71 -2.49 3.44
C ILE A 24 4.03 -2.84 2.12
N LEU A 25 3.36 -3.99 2.07
CA LEU A 25 2.47 -4.40 0.99
C LEU A 25 1.04 -4.53 1.54
N VAL A 26 0.11 -3.81 0.94
CA VAL A 26 -1.30 -3.77 1.36
C VAL A 26 -2.15 -4.33 0.24
N PHE A 27 -3.05 -5.27 0.56
CA PHE A 27 -3.98 -5.83 -0.40
C PHE A 27 -5.39 -5.24 -0.25
N LEU A 28 -5.91 -4.69 -1.34
CA LEU A 28 -7.26 -4.13 -1.44
C LEU A 28 -8.01 -4.73 -2.65
N THR A 29 -9.34 -4.56 -2.64
CA THR A 29 -10.24 -5.28 -3.55
C THR A 29 -10.29 -4.72 -4.98
N GLY A 30 -9.87 -3.47 -5.20
CA GLY A 30 -10.03 -2.80 -6.49
C GLY A 30 -9.37 -1.43 -6.59
N GLN A 31 -9.36 -0.89 -7.81
CA GLN A 31 -8.74 0.40 -8.11
C GLN A 31 -9.35 1.55 -7.29
N ALA A 32 -10.68 1.62 -7.18
CA ALA A 32 -11.34 2.71 -6.46
C ALA A 32 -11.00 2.70 -4.96
N GLU A 33 -10.82 1.52 -4.37
CA GLU A 33 -10.32 1.36 -3.00
C GLU A 33 -8.85 1.78 -2.89
N ILE A 34 -8.01 1.38 -3.85
CA ILE A 34 -6.59 1.75 -3.89
C ILE A 34 -6.42 3.25 -3.99
N ASP A 35 -7.06 3.91 -4.96
CA ASP A 35 -6.91 5.35 -5.18
C ASP A 35 -7.34 6.13 -3.92
N ARG A 36 -8.45 5.73 -3.29
CA ARG A 36 -8.91 6.30 -2.00
C ARG A 36 -7.91 6.06 -0.86
N ALA A 37 -7.35 4.85 -0.77
CA ALA A 37 -6.37 4.51 0.25
C ALA A 37 -5.08 5.33 0.10
N VAL A 38 -4.62 5.51 -1.14
CA VAL A 38 -3.44 6.32 -1.47
C VAL A 38 -3.66 7.78 -1.08
N ASP A 39 -4.80 8.37 -1.44
CA ASP A 39 -5.12 9.76 -1.09
C ASP A 39 -5.23 9.95 0.43
N ALA A 40 -5.92 9.03 1.12
CA ALA A 40 -6.07 9.08 2.56
C ALA A 40 -4.74 8.92 3.30
N LEU A 41 -3.84 8.04 2.84
CA LEU A 41 -2.50 7.89 3.40
C LEU A 41 -1.68 9.17 3.23
N HIS A 42 -1.67 9.76 2.02
CA HIS A 42 -0.97 11.04 1.79
C HIS A 42 -1.47 12.14 2.72
N GLN A 43 -2.79 12.26 2.89
CA GLN A 43 -3.37 13.25 3.82
C GLN A 43 -2.94 12.98 5.26
N LYS A 44 -3.01 11.73 5.71
CA LYS A 44 -2.62 11.34 7.08
C LYS A 44 -1.14 11.61 7.35
N ILE A 45 -0.26 11.34 6.39
CA ILE A 45 1.19 11.62 6.49
C ILE A 45 1.48 13.11 6.46
N ALA A 46 0.78 13.88 5.62
CA ALA A 46 0.94 15.34 5.59
C ALA A 46 0.55 16.01 6.92
N HIS A 47 -0.36 15.40 7.69
CA HIS A 47 -0.72 15.85 9.04
C HIS A 47 0.24 15.35 10.13
N MET A 48 1.12 14.38 9.84
CA MET A 48 2.15 13.97 10.79
C MET A 48 3.26 15.04 10.85
N HIS A 49 3.78 15.29 12.06
CA HIS A 49 4.85 16.27 12.26
C HIS A 49 6.10 15.88 11.44
N ARG A 50 6.64 16.82 10.66
CA ARG A 50 7.89 16.63 9.93
C ARG A 50 9.01 16.22 10.91
N GLY A 51 9.63 15.07 10.65
CA GLY A 51 10.71 14.52 11.49
C GLY A 51 10.26 13.55 12.59
N ALA A 52 8.95 13.29 12.74
CA ALA A 52 8.46 12.28 13.68
C ALA A 52 8.69 10.85 13.19
N CYS A 53 8.74 10.64 11.87
CA CYS A 53 8.92 9.33 11.22
C CYS A 53 9.75 9.46 9.94
N ARG A 54 10.19 8.31 9.42
CA ARG A 54 10.79 8.13 8.08
C ARG A 54 9.81 8.58 6.99
N ASP A 55 10.29 8.95 5.81
CA ASP A 55 9.39 9.27 4.69
C ASP A 55 8.68 8.00 4.19
N LEU A 56 7.41 8.10 3.80
CA LEU A 56 6.63 6.99 3.24
C LEU A 56 6.32 7.25 1.77
N LEU A 57 6.88 6.42 0.89
CA LEU A 57 6.59 6.42 -0.54
C LEU A 57 5.42 5.49 -0.82
N ILE A 58 4.25 6.07 -1.11
CA ILE A 58 3.04 5.30 -1.40
C ILE A 58 2.92 5.06 -2.91
N LEU A 59 2.77 3.80 -3.32
CA LEU A 59 2.67 3.40 -4.72
C LEU A 59 1.44 2.51 -4.96
N PRO A 60 0.49 2.94 -5.82
CA PRO A 60 -0.61 2.08 -6.23
C PRO A 60 -0.13 1.02 -7.23
N LEU A 61 -0.68 -0.19 -7.14
CA LEU A 61 -0.43 -1.28 -8.08
C LEU A 61 -1.73 -2.02 -8.45
N TYR A 62 -2.15 -1.90 -9.70
CA TYR A 62 -3.31 -2.61 -10.24
C TYR A 62 -3.15 -2.85 -11.74
N ALA A 63 -3.88 -3.82 -12.28
CA ALA A 63 -3.71 -4.30 -13.66
C ALA A 63 -3.84 -3.20 -14.74
N ALA A 64 -4.68 -2.19 -14.51
CA ALA A 64 -4.89 -1.08 -15.46
C ALA A 64 -3.79 0.01 -15.42
N LEU A 65 -2.81 -0.09 -14.52
CA LEU A 65 -1.77 0.92 -14.36
C LEU A 65 -0.76 0.83 -15.53
N PRO A 66 -0.29 1.95 -16.10
CA PRO A 66 0.74 1.92 -17.15
C PRO A 66 2.01 1.17 -16.71
N PRO A 67 2.70 0.44 -17.61
CA PRO A 67 3.89 -0.35 -17.27
C PRO A 67 4.99 0.46 -16.56
N GLU A 68 5.18 1.72 -16.96
CA GLU A 68 6.13 2.64 -16.34
C GLU A 68 5.82 2.89 -14.86
N LYS A 69 4.54 3.00 -14.51
CA LYS A 69 4.12 3.19 -13.11
C LYS A 69 4.21 1.89 -12.33
N GLN A 70 3.94 0.75 -12.96
CA GLN A 70 4.14 -0.57 -12.33
C GLN A 70 5.63 -0.78 -12.02
N ALA A 71 6.54 -0.39 -12.92
CA ALA A 71 7.98 -0.51 -12.72
C ALA A 71 8.49 0.23 -11.49
N ARG A 72 7.81 1.31 -11.05
CA ARG A 72 8.19 2.08 -9.86
C ARG A 72 8.13 1.25 -8.57
N VAL A 73 7.28 0.21 -8.49
CA VAL A 73 7.20 -0.64 -7.29
C VAL A 73 8.47 -1.49 -7.11
N PHE A 74 9.19 -1.75 -8.19
CA PHE A 74 10.46 -2.49 -8.19
C PHE A 74 11.68 -1.56 -8.03
N SER A 75 11.48 -0.24 -8.05
CA SER A 75 12.58 0.70 -7.86
C SER A 75 13.02 0.70 -6.40
N ALA A 76 14.33 0.83 -6.19
CA ALA A 76 14.91 1.01 -4.87
C ALA A 76 14.45 2.35 -4.28
N VAL A 77 14.15 2.35 -2.98
CA VAL A 77 13.82 3.58 -2.25
C VAL A 77 15.08 4.19 -1.64
N PRO A 78 15.15 5.53 -1.51
CA PRO A 78 16.27 6.20 -0.84
C PRO A 78 16.41 5.73 0.62
N ALA A 79 17.62 5.80 1.16
CA ALA A 79 17.88 5.49 2.57
C ALA A 79 17.05 6.40 3.48
N GLY A 80 16.40 5.81 4.49
CA GLY A 80 15.50 6.53 5.38
C GLY A 80 14.09 6.76 4.82
N CYS A 81 13.77 6.21 3.64
CA CYS A 81 12.40 6.11 3.14
C CYS A 81 11.88 4.68 3.29
N ARG A 82 10.58 4.53 3.53
CA ARG A 82 9.86 3.26 3.45
C ARG A 82 8.92 3.28 2.26
N LYS A 83 8.80 2.16 1.55
CA LYS A 83 7.81 1.98 0.48
C LYS A 83 6.53 1.38 1.05
N CYS A 84 5.38 1.89 0.63
CA CYS A 84 4.07 1.32 0.88
C CYS A 84 3.38 1.04 -0.44
N ILE A 85 3.28 -0.23 -0.82
CA ILE A 85 2.64 -0.66 -2.06
C ILE A 85 1.21 -1.04 -1.73
N VAL A 86 0.25 -0.41 -2.41
CA VAL A 86 -1.18 -0.74 -2.27
C VAL A 86 -1.61 -1.45 -3.54
N ALA A 87 -1.80 -2.76 -3.43
CA ALA A 87 -2.00 -3.67 -4.55
C ALA A 87 -3.37 -4.36 -4.51
N THR A 88 -3.82 -4.88 -5.66
CA THR A 88 -4.92 -5.86 -5.69
C THR A 88 -4.38 -7.29 -5.62
N ASN A 89 -5.22 -8.25 -5.22
CA ASN A 89 -4.86 -9.68 -5.19
C ASN A 89 -4.51 -10.22 -6.59
N VAL A 90 -4.94 -9.56 -7.66
CA VAL A 90 -4.54 -9.91 -9.04
C VAL A 90 -3.05 -9.62 -9.27
N ALA A 91 -2.47 -8.67 -8.54
CA ALA A 91 -1.04 -8.38 -8.57
C ALA A 91 -0.23 -9.31 -7.63
N GLU A 92 -0.88 -10.04 -6.72
CA GLU A 92 -0.23 -10.92 -5.71
C GLU A 92 0.60 -12.04 -6.35
N THR A 93 0.07 -12.68 -7.41
CA THR A 93 0.61 -13.94 -7.94
C THR A 93 1.97 -13.78 -8.64
N SER A 94 2.49 -12.56 -8.78
CA SER A 94 3.72 -12.27 -9.51
C SER A 94 4.60 -11.17 -8.89
N LEU A 95 4.29 -10.72 -7.68
CA LEU A 95 5.00 -9.59 -7.07
C LEU A 95 6.13 -10.04 -6.14
N THR A 96 7.34 -10.25 -6.68
CA THR A 96 8.57 -10.34 -5.89
C THR A 96 9.15 -8.94 -5.72
N VAL A 97 8.57 -8.13 -4.83
CA VAL A 97 9.18 -6.85 -4.46
C VAL A 97 10.16 -7.09 -3.33
N GLU A 98 11.45 -6.95 -3.63
CA GLU A 98 12.52 -6.98 -2.63
C GLU A 98 12.31 -5.87 -1.59
N GLY A 99 12.53 -6.22 -0.32
CA GLY A 99 12.42 -5.29 0.81
C GLY A 99 11.05 -5.26 1.51
N VAL A 100 10.03 -5.94 1.00
CA VAL A 100 8.74 -6.09 1.72
C VAL A 100 8.92 -7.00 2.93
N THR A 101 8.68 -6.44 4.11
CA THR A 101 8.74 -7.14 5.41
C THR A 101 7.35 -7.25 6.04
N PHE A 102 6.45 -6.32 5.72
CA PHE A 102 5.13 -6.23 6.32
C PHE A 102 4.05 -6.40 5.25
N VAL A 103 3.14 -7.34 5.48
CA VAL A 103 1.98 -7.57 4.62
C VAL A 103 0.70 -7.29 5.39
N VAL A 104 -0.15 -6.44 4.85
CA VAL A 104 -1.46 -6.09 5.39
C VAL A 104 -2.51 -6.59 4.40
N ASP A 105 -3.14 -7.71 4.74
CA ASP A 105 -4.29 -8.23 3.99
C ASP A 105 -5.58 -7.90 4.73
N ALA A 106 -6.50 -7.22 4.05
CA ALA A 106 -7.83 -6.94 4.58
C ALA A 106 -8.73 -8.20 4.61
N GLY A 107 -8.34 -9.29 3.94
CA GLY A 107 -9.05 -10.58 3.93
C GLY A 107 -10.34 -10.58 3.10
N TYR A 108 -10.59 -9.54 2.31
CA TYR A 108 -11.77 -9.44 1.43
C TYR A 108 -11.39 -9.77 -0.01
N VAL A 109 -12.08 -10.74 -0.61
CA VAL A 109 -11.94 -11.07 -2.04
C VAL A 109 -13.20 -10.67 -2.80
N LYS A 110 -13.02 -10.06 -3.99
CA LYS A 110 -14.14 -9.70 -4.86
C LYS A 110 -14.56 -10.94 -5.65
N GLN A 111 -15.58 -11.65 -5.17
CA GLN A 111 -16.12 -12.82 -5.85
C GLN A 111 -17.11 -12.38 -6.95
N LYS A 112 -16.86 -12.77 -8.21
CA LYS A 112 -17.87 -12.65 -9.28
C LYS A 112 -18.85 -13.80 -9.12
N ALA A 113 -20.09 -13.52 -8.73
CA ALA A 113 -21.19 -14.47 -8.89
C ALA A 113 -21.70 -14.40 -10.33
N TYR A 114 -21.75 -15.54 -11.01
CA TYR A 114 -22.58 -15.72 -12.20
C TYR A 114 -23.93 -16.27 -11.70
N ASP A 115 -25.03 -15.61 -12.05
CA ASP A 115 -26.40 -16.14 -11.96
C ASP A 115 -26.76 -16.77 -13.31
#